data_AF-S4RSD1-F1
#
_entry.id   AF-S4RSD1-F1
#
_cell.length_a   1.000
_cell.length_b   1.000
_cell.length_c   1.000
_cell.angle_alpha   90.00
_cell.angle_beta   90.00
_cell.angle_gamma   90.00
#
_symmetry.space_group_name_H-M   'P 1'
#
loop_
_entity.id
_entity.type
_entity.pdbx_description
1 polymer ?
#
loop_
_entity_poly.entity_id
_entity_poly.type
_entity_poly.pdbx_seq_one_letter_code
_entity_poly.pdbx_strand_id
1 'polypeptide(L)'
;RFLFPDLPEEESRVLELNSSDPDGNADEACRNVSHWVEHQGLKEVVTRNGLILPLLLPGLYPQLLALYQLQDEENVTCYWANLTYLNRQPDQALLRYLEANPKLWPLSDAQQADKQMQEQKNQCFGKAVTCLKLISAKFTPREKLAVLGDTFRAITAAVEDARQQRCKWAMDDLIPVFMFVVLRARIRHLGAEVQLIEDLMDDHLRDGEQGIMLITLKACCYQIQRENSR
;
A
#
# COMPACT_ATOMS: atom_id res chain seq x y z
N ARG A 1 -4.93 37.12 0.16
CA ARG A 1 -3.62 37.76 0.43
C ARG A 1 -3.59 38.69 1.67
N PHE A 2 -4.59 38.70 2.58
CA PHE A 2 -4.64 39.66 3.71
C PHE A 2 -3.54 39.48 4.77
N LEU A 3 -2.95 38.29 4.90
CA LEU A 3 -1.90 38.01 5.88
C LEU A 3 -0.48 38.10 5.30
N PHE A 4 -0.30 38.04 3.98
CA PHE A 4 1.01 38.08 3.31
C PHE A 4 0.88 38.73 1.92
N PRO A 5 0.99 40.07 1.83
CA PRO A 5 0.85 40.80 0.58
C PRO A 5 2.04 40.61 -0.39
N ASP A 6 3.21 40.23 0.11
CA ASP A 6 4.45 40.13 -0.68
C ASP A 6 4.79 38.71 -1.18
N LEU A 7 3.88 37.74 -1.05
CA LEU A 7 4.13 36.40 -1.58
C LEU A 7 4.04 36.42 -3.12
N PRO A 8 5.07 35.97 -3.87
CA PRO A 8 4.99 35.82 -5.32
C PRO A 8 3.80 34.93 -5.72
N GLU A 9 3.25 35.16 -6.90
CA GLU A 9 2.12 34.36 -7.43
C GLU A 9 2.52 32.89 -7.50
N GLU A 10 1.58 32.00 -7.14
CA GLU A 10 1.78 30.58 -6.96
C GLU A 10 2.32 29.89 -8.22
N GLU A 11 3.63 29.86 -8.37
CA GLU A 11 4.32 28.71 -8.94
C GLU A 11 4.76 27.86 -7.76
N SER A 12 4.10 26.72 -7.56
CA SER A 12 4.52 25.67 -6.63
C SER A 12 5.94 25.21 -6.99
N ARG A 13 6.96 25.96 -6.57
CA ARG A 13 8.36 25.59 -6.74
C ARG A 13 8.66 24.49 -5.74
N VAL A 14 8.45 23.28 -6.20
CA VAL A 14 8.98 22.05 -5.60
C VAL A 14 10.50 22.23 -5.52
N LEU A 15 11.04 22.37 -4.30
CA LEU A 15 12.47 22.42 -4.10
C LEU A 15 13.00 20.99 -4.17
N GLU A 16 13.48 20.61 -5.35
CA GLU A 16 14.18 19.35 -5.56
C GLU A 16 15.62 19.48 -5.05
N LEU A 17 15.98 18.73 -4.00
CA LEU A 17 17.38 18.57 -3.62
C LEU A 17 18.03 17.60 -4.60
N ASN A 18 18.93 18.14 -5.43
CA ASN A 18 19.59 17.41 -6.52
C ASN A 18 20.37 16.18 -6.01
N SER A 19 20.01 14.99 -6.52
CA SER A 19 20.99 14.00 -6.97
C SER A 19 20.68 13.71 -8.44
N SER A 20 21.63 14.07 -9.29
CA SER A 20 21.57 13.91 -10.75
C SER A 20 21.45 12.45 -11.16
N ASP A 21 20.40 12.11 -11.89
CA ASP A 21 20.39 11.10 -12.96
C ASP A 21 19.28 11.48 -13.98
N PRO A 22 19.60 11.65 -15.27
CA PRO A 22 18.62 11.88 -16.32
C PRO A 22 18.19 10.56 -17.00
N ASP A 23 17.00 10.60 -17.59
CA ASP A 23 16.44 9.65 -18.57
C ASP A 23 15.94 8.29 -18.07
N GLY A 24 14.71 8.31 -17.53
CA GLY A 24 13.80 7.16 -17.54
C GLY A 24 12.51 7.54 -18.28
N ASN A 25 12.17 6.83 -19.35
CA ASN A 25 10.95 7.03 -20.14
C ASN A 25 9.71 6.83 -19.24
N ALA A 26 8.91 7.88 -19.02
CA ALA A 26 7.78 7.86 -18.07
C ALA A 26 6.75 6.75 -18.37
N ASP A 27 6.63 6.33 -19.63
CA ASP A 27 5.72 5.26 -20.06
C ASP A 27 6.15 3.85 -19.62
N GLU A 28 7.44 3.65 -19.29
CA GLU A 28 7.99 2.35 -18.93
C GLU A 28 7.90 2.07 -17.42
N ALA A 29 7.97 3.13 -16.59
CA ALA A 29 7.74 3.06 -15.15
C ALA A 29 6.31 2.61 -14.78
N CYS A 30 5.32 2.95 -15.63
CA CYS A 30 3.93 2.51 -15.49
C CYS A 30 3.72 1.02 -15.85
N ARG A 31 4.58 0.45 -16.70
CA ARG A 31 4.44 -0.95 -17.20
C ARG A 31 5.27 -1.94 -16.41
N ASN A 32 6.40 -1.51 -15.84
CA ASN A 32 7.29 -2.40 -15.11
C ASN A 32 7.27 -2.08 -13.61
N VAL A 33 6.40 -2.80 -12.89
CA VAL A 33 6.25 -2.71 -11.43
C VAL A 33 7.55 -3.03 -10.68
N SER A 34 8.48 -3.76 -11.31
CA SER A 34 9.80 -4.03 -10.73
C SER A 34 10.55 -2.73 -10.42
N HIS A 35 10.29 -1.66 -11.18
CA HIS A 35 10.85 -0.33 -10.91
C HIS A 35 10.35 0.27 -9.58
N TRP A 36 9.13 -0.08 -9.15
CA TRP A 36 8.53 0.40 -7.90
C TRP A 36 9.27 -0.10 -6.65
N VAL A 37 10.01 -1.19 -6.82
CA VAL A 37 10.76 -1.84 -5.73
C VAL A 37 12.18 -1.28 -5.67
N GLU A 38 12.68 -0.74 -6.78
CA GLU A 38 14.09 -0.37 -6.98
C GLU A 38 14.37 1.12 -6.65
N HIS A 39 13.42 2.03 -6.90
CA HIS A 39 13.64 3.48 -6.75
C HIS A 39 12.89 4.08 -5.55
N GLN A 40 13.38 3.81 -4.33
CA GLN A 40 13.17 4.72 -3.18
C GLN A 40 14.46 5.39 -2.72
N GLY A 41 15.38 5.63 -3.65
CA GLY A 41 16.43 6.63 -3.46
C GLY A 41 15.76 7.99 -3.26
N LEU A 42 15.83 8.50 -2.03
CA LEU A 42 15.21 9.75 -1.56
C LEU A 42 15.57 10.94 -2.46
N LYS A 43 14.78 11.21 -3.50
CA LYS A 43 14.65 12.57 -4.02
C LYS A 43 13.82 13.31 -2.98
N GLU A 44 14.49 13.83 -1.94
CA GLU A 44 13.82 14.49 -0.82
C GLU A 44 13.27 15.83 -1.31
N VAL A 45 12.02 15.78 -1.73
CA VAL A 45 11.26 16.95 -2.11
C VAL A 45 10.68 17.57 -0.83
N VAL A 46 10.97 18.85 -0.62
CA VAL A 46 10.41 19.63 0.48
C VAL A 46 9.17 20.36 -0.03
N THR A 47 7.99 19.92 0.42
CA THR A 47 6.71 20.57 0.15
C THR A 47 6.16 21.25 1.40
N ARG A 48 5.25 22.20 1.20
CA ARG A 48 4.54 22.86 2.29
C ARG A 48 3.78 21.86 3.17
N ASN A 49 3.06 20.91 2.56
CA ASN A 49 2.34 19.90 3.31
C ASN A 49 3.29 18.93 4.02
N GLY A 50 4.43 18.60 3.42
CA GLY A 50 5.49 17.80 4.04
C GLY A 50 6.05 18.41 5.33
N LEU A 51 5.99 19.73 5.49
CA LEU A 51 6.42 20.44 6.71
C LEU A 51 5.27 20.65 7.71
N ILE A 52 4.07 20.97 7.22
CA ILE A 52 2.93 21.35 8.07
C ILE A 52 2.19 20.13 8.62
N LEU A 53 1.92 19.12 7.78
CA LEU A 53 1.12 17.96 8.16
C LEU A 53 1.72 17.13 9.30
N PRO A 54 3.05 16.90 9.39
CA PRO A 54 3.63 16.19 10.53
C PRO A 54 3.42 16.89 11.88
N LEU A 55 3.24 18.23 11.88
CA LEU A 55 3.00 19.01 13.10
C LEU A 55 1.51 19.05 13.47
N LEU A 56 0.62 19.14 12.48
CA LEU A 56 -0.82 19.29 12.72
C LEU A 56 -1.57 17.95 12.87
N LEU A 57 -1.24 16.96 12.05
CA LEU A 57 -2.01 15.72 11.99
C LEU A 57 -2.01 14.93 13.29
N PRO A 58 -0.91 14.79 14.07
CA PRO A 58 -0.97 14.01 15.31
C PRO A 58 -2.08 14.44 16.29
N GLY A 59 -2.43 15.74 16.32
CA GLY A 59 -3.53 16.25 17.15
C GLY A 59 -4.92 16.15 16.51
N LEU A 60 -5.01 16.28 15.18
CA LEU A 60 -6.28 16.32 14.46
C LEU A 60 -6.70 14.95 13.88
N TYR A 61 -5.77 14.01 13.81
CA TYR A 61 -5.95 12.73 13.13
C TYR A 61 -7.16 11.93 13.63
N PRO A 62 -7.39 11.78 14.95
CA PRO A 62 -8.55 11.04 15.43
C PRO A 62 -9.88 11.67 14.98
N GLN A 63 -9.94 13.00 14.90
CA GLN A 63 -11.13 13.74 14.48
C GLN A 63 -11.34 13.62 12.98
N LEU A 64 -10.29 13.80 12.18
CA LEU A 64 -10.36 13.63 10.73
C LEU A 64 -10.75 12.21 10.35
N LEU A 65 -10.09 11.21 10.93
CA LEU A 65 -10.38 9.82 10.63
C LEU A 65 -11.82 9.44 11.01
N ALA A 66 -12.35 9.95 12.12
CA ALA A 66 -13.74 9.75 12.49
C ALA A 66 -14.71 10.32 11.45
N LEU A 67 -14.43 11.50 10.88
CA LEU A 67 -15.26 12.08 9.81
C LEU A 67 -15.24 11.21 8.54
N TYR A 68 -14.07 10.73 8.14
CA TYR A 68 -13.95 9.83 6.98
C TYR A 68 -14.65 8.49 7.21
N GLN A 69 -14.62 7.95 8.43
CA GLN A 69 -15.34 6.73 8.77
C GLN A 69 -16.86 6.91 8.65
N LEU A 70 -17.39 8.04 9.13
CA LEU A 70 -18.82 8.35 9.05
C LEU A 70 -19.34 8.49 7.61
N GLN A 71 -18.50 8.98 6.70
CA GLN A 71 -18.88 9.14 5.29
C GLN A 71 -19.00 7.79 4.55
N ASP A 72 -18.34 6.73 5.04
CA ASP A 72 -18.16 5.45 4.32
C ASP A 72 -18.74 4.23 5.06
N GLU A 73 -19.61 4.43 6.07
CA GLU A 73 -20.10 3.37 6.97
C GLU A 73 -20.69 2.15 6.25
N GLU A 74 -21.47 2.36 5.17
CA GLU A 74 -22.07 1.26 4.41
C GLU A 74 -20.99 0.42 3.70
N ASN A 75 -20.04 1.08 3.03
CA ASN A 75 -18.96 0.38 2.33
C ASN A 75 -18.00 -0.28 3.32
N VAL A 76 -17.74 0.32 4.48
CA VAL A 76 -16.97 -0.28 5.58
C VAL A 76 -17.64 -1.55 6.09
N THR A 77 -18.97 -1.55 6.20
CA THR A 77 -19.74 -2.73 6.64
C THR A 77 -19.63 -3.87 5.64
N CYS A 78 -19.84 -3.60 4.34
CA CYS A 78 -19.68 -4.59 3.26
C CYS A 78 -18.24 -5.11 3.18
N TYR A 79 -17.26 -4.20 3.21
CA TYR A 79 -15.83 -4.53 3.24
C TYR A 79 -15.50 -5.48 4.40
N TRP A 80 -15.92 -5.14 5.61
CA TRP A 80 -15.60 -5.94 6.80
C TRP A 80 -16.26 -7.31 6.78
N ALA A 81 -17.50 -7.41 6.29
CA ALA A 81 -18.19 -8.68 6.13
C ALA A 81 -17.46 -9.62 5.16
N ASN A 82 -17.11 -9.11 3.96
CA ASN A 82 -16.41 -9.89 2.94
C ASN A 82 -14.99 -10.25 3.38
N LEU A 83 -14.26 -9.30 3.96
CA LEU A 83 -12.94 -9.54 4.54
C LEU A 83 -12.99 -10.65 5.60
N THR A 84 -13.99 -10.62 6.49
CA THR A 84 -14.16 -11.64 7.54
C THR A 84 -14.48 -13.00 6.93
N TYR A 85 -15.33 -13.04 5.90
CA TYR A 85 -15.69 -14.25 5.18
C TYR A 85 -14.46 -14.89 4.50
N LEU A 86 -13.73 -14.13 3.69
CA LEU A 86 -12.51 -14.58 3.03
C LEU A 86 -11.43 -15.01 4.00
N ASN A 87 -11.29 -14.31 5.12
CA ASN A 87 -10.28 -14.63 6.12
C ASN A 87 -10.51 -15.96 6.85
N ARG A 88 -11.68 -16.60 6.70
CA ARG A 88 -11.91 -17.96 7.22
C ARG A 88 -11.10 -19.02 6.49
N GLN A 89 -10.71 -18.74 5.24
CA GLN A 89 -9.94 -19.68 4.42
C GLN A 89 -8.46 -19.69 4.85
N PRO A 90 -7.78 -20.86 4.83
CA PRO A 90 -6.34 -20.93 5.05
C PRO A 90 -5.57 -20.24 3.91
N ASP A 91 -4.31 -19.86 4.13
CA ASP A 91 -3.53 -19.03 3.19
C ASP A 91 -3.50 -19.60 1.77
N GLN A 92 -3.24 -20.90 1.65
CA GLN A 92 -3.17 -21.56 0.35
C GLN A 92 -4.52 -21.66 -0.37
N ALA A 93 -5.64 -21.70 0.37
CA ALA A 93 -6.96 -21.70 -0.25
C ALA A 93 -7.31 -20.29 -0.72
N LEU A 94 -6.99 -19.28 0.10
CA LEU A 94 -7.22 -17.89 -0.25
C LEU A 94 -6.38 -17.44 -1.45
N LEU A 95 -5.09 -17.80 -1.49
CA LEU A 95 -4.23 -17.51 -2.65
C LEU A 95 -4.74 -18.18 -3.94
N ARG A 96 -5.28 -19.40 -3.86
CA ARG A 96 -5.94 -20.05 -5.01
C ARG A 96 -7.22 -19.34 -5.41
N TYR A 97 -8.05 -18.94 -4.45
CA TYR A 97 -9.29 -18.21 -4.70
C TYR A 97 -9.03 -16.88 -5.41
N LEU A 98 -7.95 -16.20 -5.03
CA LEU A 98 -7.50 -14.95 -5.66
C LEU A 98 -6.79 -15.17 -7.00
N GLU A 99 -6.68 -16.41 -7.48
CA GLU A 99 -5.98 -16.78 -8.70
C GLU A 99 -4.49 -16.39 -8.70
N ALA A 100 -3.88 -16.28 -7.51
CA ALA A 100 -2.46 -15.97 -7.38
C ALA A 100 -1.60 -17.13 -7.90
N ASN A 101 -0.62 -16.80 -8.74
CA ASN A 101 0.27 -17.78 -9.37
C ASN A 101 0.98 -18.66 -8.33
N PRO A 102 0.76 -20.00 -8.33
CA PRO A 102 1.32 -20.90 -7.33
C PRO A 102 2.84 -20.88 -7.22
N LYS A 103 3.53 -20.47 -8.29
CA LYS A 103 5.00 -20.35 -8.33
C LYS A 103 5.53 -19.20 -7.49
N LEU A 104 4.67 -18.28 -7.07
CA LEU A 104 5.03 -17.08 -6.30
C LEU A 104 4.69 -17.23 -4.82
N TRP A 105 4.16 -18.37 -4.39
CA TRP A 105 3.82 -18.56 -2.99
C TRP A 105 5.10 -18.86 -2.20
N PRO A 106 5.45 -18.06 -1.18
CA PRO A 106 6.61 -18.30 -0.33
C PRO A 106 6.29 -19.42 0.65
N LEU A 107 6.12 -20.63 0.12
CA LEU A 107 5.96 -21.84 0.91
C LEU A 107 7.36 -22.45 1.07
N SER A 108 7.81 -22.60 2.30
CA SER A 108 9.02 -23.39 2.57
C SER A 108 8.74 -24.84 2.16
N ASP A 109 9.53 -25.38 1.24
CA ASP A 109 9.61 -26.82 0.97
C ASP A 109 10.24 -27.51 2.19
N ALA A 110 9.46 -27.66 3.26
CA ALA A 110 9.86 -28.42 4.45
C ALA A 110 9.05 -29.72 4.49
N GLN A 111 9.53 -30.72 3.75
CA GLN A 111 9.35 -32.10 4.17
C GLN A 111 10.11 -32.32 5.49
N GLN A 112 9.56 -31.91 6.64
CA GLN A 112 9.80 -32.54 7.96
C GLN A 112 9.21 -31.72 9.11
N ALA A 113 8.71 -32.47 10.11
CA ALA A 113 8.38 -32.09 11.48
C ALA A 113 6.96 -31.54 11.77
N ASP A 114 6.09 -32.51 12.08
CA ASP A 114 5.11 -32.52 13.18
C ASP A 114 4.58 -31.20 13.77
N LYS A 115 3.26 -31.03 13.65
CA LYS A 115 2.33 -30.20 14.46
C LYS A 115 2.60 -28.70 14.65
N GLN A 116 3.84 -28.21 14.66
CA GLN A 116 4.18 -26.77 14.57
C GLN A 116 3.97 -26.22 13.15
N MET A 117 3.95 -27.11 12.15
CA MET A 117 3.82 -26.77 10.73
C MET A 117 2.46 -26.18 10.35
N GLN A 118 1.41 -26.36 11.17
CA GLN A 118 0.08 -25.79 10.88
C GLN A 118 0.03 -24.27 11.12
N GLU A 119 0.85 -23.76 12.05
CA GLU A 119 1.00 -22.32 12.34
C GLU A 119 1.90 -21.63 11.31
N GLN A 120 2.90 -22.34 10.76
CA GLN A 120 3.70 -21.86 9.64
C GLN A 120 2.96 -21.92 8.29
N LYS A 121 1.95 -22.81 8.17
CA LYS A 121 1.07 -22.90 6.99
C LYS A 121 0.22 -21.65 6.73
N ASN A 122 0.18 -20.72 7.68
CA ASN A 122 -0.61 -19.49 7.67
C ASN A 122 0.24 -18.20 7.78
N GLN A 123 1.50 -18.23 7.34
CA GLN A 123 2.41 -17.08 7.41
C GLN A 123 2.93 -16.66 6.03
N CYS A 124 2.19 -16.91 4.95
CA CYS A 124 2.55 -16.37 3.64
C CYS A 124 2.62 -14.83 3.74
N PHE A 125 3.71 -14.25 3.26
CA PHE A 125 3.91 -12.79 3.22
C PHE A 125 3.80 -12.09 4.59
N GLY A 126 4.11 -12.77 5.71
CA GLY A 126 3.93 -12.22 7.05
C GLY A 126 4.58 -10.85 7.30
N LYS A 127 5.77 -10.60 6.73
CA LYS A 127 6.45 -9.29 6.81
C LYS A 127 5.63 -8.19 6.12
N ALA A 128 5.12 -8.45 4.92
CA ALA A 128 4.29 -7.50 4.17
C ALA A 128 2.97 -7.21 4.91
N VAL A 129 2.35 -8.24 5.48
CA VAL A 129 1.12 -8.09 6.28
C VAL A 129 1.34 -7.18 7.49
N THR A 130 2.42 -7.42 8.24
CA THR A 130 2.78 -6.57 9.39
C THR A 130 3.11 -5.15 8.95
N CYS A 131 3.82 -4.99 7.83
CA CYS A 131 4.15 -3.69 7.28
C CYS A 131 2.87 -2.90 6.95
N LEU A 132 1.94 -3.49 6.19
CA LEU A 132 0.71 -2.81 5.80
C LEU A 132 -0.14 -2.38 6.99
N LYS A 133 -0.17 -3.17 8.08
CA LYS A 133 -0.86 -2.79 9.33
C LYS A 133 -0.34 -1.49 9.93
N LEU A 134 0.91 -1.10 9.66
CA LEU A 134 1.48 0.15 10.15
C LEU A 134 0.82 1.37 9.50
N ILE A 135 0.06 1.23 8.41
CA ILE A 135 -0.62 2.36 7.76
C ILE A 135 -1.54 3.11 8.75
N SER A 136 -2.23 2.39 9.63
CA SER A 136 -3.11 2.96 10.66
C SER A 136 -2.36 3.50 11.88
N ALA A 137 -1.05 3.26 11.98
CA ALA A 137 -0.20 3.81 13.03
C ALA A 137 0.55 5.08 12.56
N LYS A 138 0.43 5.45 11.29
CA LYS A 138 1.05 6.66 10.72
C LYS A 138 0.02 7.76 10.59
N PHE A 139 0.47 9.00 10.75
CA PHE A 139 -0.42 10.16 10.70
C PHE A 139 -0.39 10.81 9.33
N THR A 140 0.79 10.96 8.74
CA THR A 140 0.95 11.74 7.51
C THR A 140 0.77 10.88 6.25
N PRO A 141 0.22 11.44 5.16
CA PRO A 141 0.13 10.74 3.87
C PRO A 141 1.47 10.20 3.39
N ARG A 142 2.55 10.99 3.55
CA ARG A 142 3.91 10.60 3.16
C ARG A 142 4.39 9.35 3.91
N GLU A 143 4.18 9.28 5.23
CA GLU A 143 4.55 8.09 6.02
C GLU A 143 3.71 6.87 5.65
N LYS A 144 2.41 7.05 5.37
CA LYS A 144 1.52 5.97 4.94
C LYS A 144 1.89 5.42 3.57
N LEU A 145 2.25 6.29 2.63
CA LEU A 145 2.76 5.90 1.31
C LEU A 145 4.12 5.19 1.44
N ALA A 146 5.01 5.64 2.33
CA ALA A 146 6.25 4.92 2.62
C ALA A 146 5.98 3.50 3.13
N VAL A 147 5.04 3.33 4.07
CA VAL A 147 4.59 2.00 4.54
C VAL A 147 4.05 1.14 3.40
N LEU A 148 3.33 1.74 2.46
CA LEU A 148 2.81 1.04 1.28
C LEU A 148 3.94 0.57 0.37
N GLY A 149 4.92 1.43 0.08
CA GLY A 149 6.13 1.04 -0.66
C GLY A 149 6.94 -0.06 0.03
N ASP A 150 7.12 0.03 1.35
CA ASP A 150 7.74 -1.03 2.16
C ASP A 150 6.98 -2.35 2.06
N THR A 151 5.64 -2.30 1.96
CA THR A 151 4.80 -3.47 1.81
C THR A 151 5.06 -4.18 0.46
N PHE A 152 5.11 -3.43 -0.65
CA PHE A 152 5.44 -3.99 -1.96
C PHE A 152 6.86 -4.55 -2.03
N ARG A 153 7.83 -3.89 -1.38
CA ARG A 153 9.19 -4.43 -1.22
C ARG A 153 9.19 -5.72 -0.40
N ALA A 154 8.46 -5.77 0.71
CA ALA A 154 8.37 -6.97 1.54
C ALA A 154 7.71 -8.15 0.81
N ILE A 155 6.74 -7.89 -0.07
CA ILE A 155 6.17 -8.91 -0.97
C ILE A 155 7.25 -9.44 -1.91
N THR A 156 7.94 -8.54 -2.59
CA THR A 156 8.99 -8.90 -3.56
C THR A 156 10.10 -9.69 -2.91
N ALA A 157 10.62 -9.20 -1.78
CA ALA A 157 11.66 -9.88 -1.01
C ALA A 157 11.24 -11.29 -0.57
N ALA A 158 9.97 -11.50 -0.18
CA ALA A 158 9.48 -12.82 0.20
C ALA A 158 9.48 -13.81 -0.98
N VAL A 159 9.14 -13.35 -2.19
CA VAL A 159 9.16 -14.19 -3.40
C VAL A 159 10.60 -14.46 -3.85
N GLU A 160 11.46 -13.44 -3.83
CA GLU A 160 12.86 -13.58 -4.23
C GLU A 160 13.63 -14.51 -3.30
N ASP A 161 13.39 -14.45 -1.99
CA ASP A 161 13.98 -15.35 -1.00
C ASP A 161 13.50 -16.80 -1.19
N ALA A 162 12.20 -17.00 -1.47
CA ALA A 162 11.66 -18.33 -1.73
C ALA A 162 12.18 -18.93 -3.06
N ARG A 163 12.39 -18.11 -4.09
CA ARG A 163 12.79 -18.57 -5.44
C ARG A 163 14.29 -18.49 -5.70
N GLN A 164 15.06 -17.85 -4.82
CA GLN A 164 16.48 -17.56 -4.98
C GLN A 164 16.81 -16.87 -6.32
N GLN A 165 15.88 -16.04 -6.81
CA GLN A 165 15.96 -15.35 -8.11
C GLN A 165 15.24 -14.00 -8.05
N ARG A 166 15.77 -12.99 -8.76
CA ARG A 166 15.13 -11.66 -8.87
C ARG A 166 13.77 -11.78 -9.54
N CYS A 167 12.76 -11.20 -8.92
CA CYS A 167 11.38 -11.26 -9.39
C CYS A 167 11.10 -10.05 -10.28
N LYS A 168 10.57 -10.30 -11.48
CA LYS A 168 9.97 -9.26 -12.32
C LYS A 168 8.47 -9.39 -12.25
N TRP A 169 7.78 -8.33 -11.85
CA TRP A 169 6.35 -8.37 -11.61
C TRP A 169 5.56 -7.95 -12.85
N ALA A 170 4.64 -8.81 -13.27
CA ALA A 170 3.48 -8.38 -14.06
C ALA A 170 2.35 -8.00 -13.09
N MET A 171 1.49 -7.06 -13.48
CA MET A 171 0.35 -6.64 -12.63
C MET A 171 -0.61 -7.80 -12.34
N ASP A 172 -0.82 -8.69 -13.32
CA ASP A 172 -1.68 -9.87 -13.18
C ASP A 172 -1.17 -10.85 -12.10
N ASP A 173 0.15 -10.89 -11.89
CA ASP A 173 0.75 -11.72 -10.84
C ASP A 173 0.79 -10.97 -9.48
N LEU A 174 1.01 -9.64 -9.49
CA LEU A 174 1.18 -8.85 -8.28
C LEU A 174 -0.14 -8.55 -7.57
N ILE A 175 -1.18 -8.14 -8.29
CA ILE A 175 -2.46 -7.72 -7.69
C ILE A 175 -3.05 -8.84 -6.81
N PRO A 176 -3.14 -10.11 -7.25
CA PRO A 176 -3.62 -11.20 -6.41
C PRO A 176 -2.83 -11.37 -5.10
N VAL A 177 -1.51 -11.26 -5.18
CA VAL A 177 -0.62 -11.38 -4.01
C VAL A 177 -0.81 -10.20 -3.06
N PHE A 178 -0.93 -8.99 -3.61
CA PHE A 178 -1.17 -7.80 -2.81
C PHE A 178 -2.58 -7.81 -2.17
N MET A 179 -3.60 -8.26 -2.89
CA MET A 179 -4.94 -8.49 -2.37
C MET A 179 -4.93 -9.45 -1.17
N PHE A 180 -4.17 -10.54 -1.26
CA PHE A 180 -3.97 -11.46 -0.16
C PHE A 180 -3.38 -10.76 1.07
N VAL A 181 -2.36 -9.91 0.88
CA VAL A 181 -1.74 -9.13 1.96
C VAL A 181 -2.75 -8.16 2.59
N VAL A 182 -3.56 -7.46 1.79
CA VAL A 182 -4.64 -6.56 2.26
C VAL A 182 -5.64 -7.32 3.13
N LEU A 183 -6.11 -8.48 2.67
CA LEU A 183 -7.05 -9.32 3.42
C LEU A 183 -6.46 -9.79 4.76
N ARG A 184 -5.19 -10.23 4.76
CA ARG A 184 -4.50 -10.69 5.96
C ARG A 184 -4.10 -9.56 6.92
N ALA A 185 -3.99 -8.33 6.44
CA ALA A 185 -3.76 -7.16 7.28
C ALA A 185 -4.96 -6.83 8.18
N ARG A 186 -6.19 -7.18 7.75
CA ARG A 186 -7.43 -7.05 8.54
C ARG A 186 -7.67 -5.62 9.07
N ILE A 187 -7.43 -4.62 8.24
CA ILE A 187 -7.58 -3.21 8.61
C ILE A 187 -9.04 -2.79 8.35
N ARG A 188 -9.84 -2.62 9.41
CA ARG A 188 -11.29 -2.37 9.30
C ARG A 188 -11.64 -1.11 8.51
N HIS A 189 -10.97 0.00 8.81
CA HIS A 189 -11.28 1.32 8.23
C HIS A 189 -10.29 1.70 7.11
N LEU A 190 -9.79 0.72 6.36
CA LEU A 190 -8.78 0.96 5.32
C LEU A 190 -9.28 1.92 4.22
N GLY A 191 -10.58 1.90 3.90
CA GLY A 191 -11.18 2.87 2.95
C GLY A 191 -11.03 4.32 3.42
N ALA A 192 -11.32 4.59 4.69
CA ALA A 192 -11.12 5.93 5.28
C ALA A 192 -9.65 6.35 5.29
N GLU A 193 -8.74 5.41 5.55
CA GLU A 193 -7.30 5.66 5.48
C GLU A 193 -6.86 6.05 4.06
N VAL A 194 -7.33 5.32 3.04
CA VAL A 194 -7.05 5.59 1.63
C VAL A 194 -7.60 6.96 1.22
N GLN A 195 -8.85 7.27 1.56
CA GLN A 195 -9.45 8.56 1.23
C GLN A 195 -8.70 9.74 1.88
N LEU A 196 -8.29 9.60 3.14
CA LEU A 196 -7.48 10.61 3.83
C LEU A 196 -6.13 10.83 3.13
N ILE A 197 -5.48 9.76 2.65
CA ILE A 197 -4.24 9.90 1.88
C ILE A 197 -4.52 10.64 0.57
N GLU A 198 -5.57 10.27 -0.17
CA GLU A 198 -5.92 10.90 -1.45
C GLU A 198 -6.18 12.40 -1.33
N ASP A 199 -6.84 12.83 -0.25
CA ASP A 199 -7.22 14.22 -0.03
C ASP A 199 -6.05 15.08 0.49
N LEU A 200 -5.09 14.49 1.21
CA LEU A 200 -4.00 15.23 1.88
C LEU A 200 -2.61 15.03 1.27
N MET A 201 -2.45 14.09 0.34
CA MET A 201 -1.17 13.89 -0.34
C MET A 201 -0.83 15.05 -1.29
N ASP A 202 0.47 15.31 -1.46
CA ASP A 202 0.93 16.29 -2.44
C ASP A 202 0.72 15.80 -3.88
N ASP A 203 0.41 16.73 -4.79
CA ASP A 203 0.13 16.40 -6.20
C ASP A 203 1.30 15.67 -6.89
N HIS A 204 2.55 16.03 -6.57
CA HIS A 204 3.72 15.35 -7.14
C HIS A 204 3.84 13.87 -6.75
N LEU A 205 3.23 13.46 -5.62
CA LEU A 205 3.17 12.05 -5.22
C LEU A 205 2.05 11.31 -5.95
N ARG A 206 1.02 12.02 -6.42
CA ARG A 206 -0.17 11.45 -7.07
C ARG A 206 0.13 10.93 -8.46
N ASP A 207 0.99 11.62 -9.19
CA ASP A 207 1.37 11.24 -10.57
C ASP A 207 2.56 10.27 -10.62
N GLY A 208 3.19 10.01 -9.47
CA GLY A 208 4.32 9.09 -9.36
C GLY A 208 3.93 7.66 -8.99
N GLU A 209 4.95 6.83 -8.80
CA GLU A 209 4.84 5.46 -8.32
C GLU A 209 3.98 5.31 -7.05
N GLN A 210 4.12 6.23 -6.09
CA GLN A 210 3.37 6.21 -4.84
C GLN A 210 1.86 6.37 -5.08
N GLY A 211 1.48 7.19 -6.07
CA GLY A 211 0.10 7.31 -6.53
C GLY A 211 -0.42 6.01 -7.15
N ILE A 212 0.39 5.34 -7.97
CA ILE A 212 0.01 4.04 -8.55
C ILE A 212 -0.17 2.97 -7.47
N MET A 213 0.71 2.92 -6.48
CA MET A 213 0.57 2.03 -5.32
C MET A 213 -0.73 2.31 -4.56
N LEU A 214 -1.06 3.59 -4.32
CA LEU A 214 -2.29 3.99 -3.64
C LEU A 214 -3.54 3.61 -4.44
N ILE A 215 -3.54 3.83 -5.76
CA ILE A 215 -4.61 3.40 -6.67
C ILE A 215 -4.79 1.89 -6.60
N THR A 216 -3.68 1.13 -6.54
CA THR A 216 -3.71 -0.33 -6.40
C THR A 216 -4.34 -0.76 -5.07
N LEU A 217 -3.99 -0.10 -3.97
CA LEU A 217 -4.61 -0.32 -2.65
C LEU A 217 -6.12 0.01 -2.66
N LYS A 218 -6.50 1.14 -3.26
CA LYS A 218 -7.90 1.54 -3.42
C LYS A 218 -8.70 0.52 -4.23
N ALA A 219 -8.14 0.05 -5.34
CA ALA A 219 -8.74 -0.99 -6.17
C ALA A 219 -8.93 -2.29 -5.36
N CYS A 220 -7.97 -2.66 -4.52
CA CYS A 220 -8.10 -3.82 -3.63
C CYS A 220 -9.24 -3.66 -2.63
N CYS A 221 -9.33 -2.51 -1.95
CA CYS A 221 -10.43 -2.21 -1.03
C CYS A 221 -11.79 -2.32 -1.73
N TYR A 222 -11.91 -1.74 -2.92
CA TYR A 222 -13.13 -1.74 -3.71
C TYR A 222 -13.53 -3.15 -4.18
N GLN A 223 -12.57 -3.96 -4.60
CA GLN A 223 -12.83 -5.33 -5.01
C GLN A 223 -13.29 -6.19 -3.83
N ILE A 224 -12.70 -6.03 -2.65
CA ILE A 224 -13.15 -6.71 -1.42
C ILE A 224 -14.58 -6.27 -1.06
N GLN A 225 -14.90 -4.98 -1.17
CA GLN A 225 -16.26 -4.48 -0.92
C GLN A 225 -17.34 -5.16 -1.79
N ARG A 226 -17.00 -5.53 -3.03
CA ARG A 226 -17.94 -6.05 -4.03
C ARG A 226 -17.98 -7.57 -4.19
N GLU A 227 -17.09 -8.29 -3.53
CA GLU A 227 -16.94 -9.74 -3.70
C GLU A 227 -18.24 -10.53 -3.49
N ASN A 228 -19.05 -10.15 -2.50
CA ASN A 228 -20.31 -10.82 -2.16
C ASN A 228 -21.54 -10.25 -2.91
N SER A 229 -21.32 -9.37 -3.89
CA SER A 229 -22.33 -8.93 -4.87
C SER A 229 -22.29 -9.74 -6.18
N ARG A 230 -21.59 -10.87 -6.18
CA ARG A 230 -21.52 -11.85 -7.29
C ARG A 230 -22.25 -13.14 -6.95
#